data_AF-A0A2E7H297-F1
#
_entry.id   AF-A0A2E7H297-F1
#
_cell.length_a   1.000
_cell.length_b   1.000
_cell.length_c   1.000
_cell.angle_alpha   90.00
_cell.angle_beta   90.00
_cell.angle_gamma   90.00
#
_symmetry.space_group_name_H-M   'P 1'
#
loop_
_entity.id
_entity.type
_entity.pdbx_description
1 polymer ?
#
loop_
_entity_poly.entity_id
_entity_poly.type
_entity_poly.pdbx_seq_one_letter_code
_entity_poly.pdbx_strand_id
1 'polypeptide(L)' 'MDERLLPAEDPVLENILKWTVERDAKDVRRLLEWLPEARSSRERKALLNRVRGLLAELEAALDELDAMH' A
#
# COMPACT_ATOMS: atom_id res chain seq x y z
N MET A 1 -15.08 -19.26 -24.44
CA MET A 1 -15.70 -18.29 -23.53
C MET A 1 -14.67 -17.20 -23.33
N ASP A 2 -14.76 -16.19 -24.18
CA ASP A 2 -13.84 -15.07 -24.22
C ASP A 2 -14.43 -14.00 -23.30
N GLU A 3 -14.17 -14.15 -22.00
CA GLU A 3 -14.40 -13.10 -21.00
C GLU A 3 -13.41 -11.99 -21.30
N ARG A 4 -13.75 -11.21 -22.32
CA ARG A 4 -13.22 -9.87 -22.49
C ARG A 4 -13.62 -9.10 -21.24
N LEU A 5 -12.77 -9.15 -20.22
CA LEU A 5 -12.63 -8.10 -19.24
C LEU A 5 -12.63 -6.81 -20.05
N LEU A 6 -13.71 -6.04 -19.95
CA LEU A 6 -13.65 -4.66 -20.38
C LEU A 6 -12.43 -4.07 -19.65
N PRO A 7 -11.50 -3.39 -20.35
CA PRO A 7 -10.47 -2.66 -19.63
C PRO A 7 -11.16 -1.80 -18.57
N ALA A 8 -10.62 -1.75 -17.36
CA ALA A 8 -11.17 -0.92 -16.29
C ALA A 8 -11.55 0.46 -16.84
N GLU A 9 -12.63 1.05 -16.31
CA GLU A 9 -13.11 2.36 -16.79
C GLU A 9 -11.98 3.41 -16.83
N ASP A 10 -11.01 3.28 -15.91
CA ASP A 10 -9.72 3.96 -15.96
C ASP A 10 -8.55 2.97 -15.74
N PRO A 11 -7.90 2.48 -16.82
CA PRO A 11 -6.80 1.53 -16.71
C PRO A 11 -5.50 2.19 -16.21
N VAL A 12 -5.38 3.52 -16.27
CA VAL A 12 -4.22 4.23 -15.71
C VAL A 12 -4.36 4.26 -14.19
N LEU A 13 -5.54 4.59 -13.68
CA LEU A 13 -5.85 4.55 -12.26
C LEU A 13 -5.62 3.14 -11.68
N GLU A 14 -6.15 2.10 -12.34
CA GLU A 14 -5.95 0.70 -11.89
C GLU A 14 -4.46 0.35 -11.75
N ASN A 15 -3.63 0.76 -12.72
CA ASN A 15 -2.18 0.54 -12.66
C ASN A 15 -1.50 1.32 -11.54
N ILE A 16 -1.95 2.55 -11.28
CA ILE A 16 -1.44 3.36 -10.17
C ILE A 16 -1.78 2.69 -8.84
N LEU A 17 -3.02 2.24 -8.65
CA LEU A 17 -3.46 1.58 -7.41
C LEU A 17 -2.67 0.28 -7.17
N LYS A 18 -2.48 -0.56 -8.19
CA LYS A 18 -1.64 -1.77 -8.10
C LYS A 18 -0.20 -1.42 -7.72
N TRP A 19 0.37 -0.40 -8.34
CA TRP A 19 1.71 0.07 -8.00
C TRP A 19 1.79 0.60 -6.55
N THR A 20 0.79 1.33 -6.09
CA THR A 20 0.70 1.84 -4.70
C THR A 20 0.70 0.70 -3.70
N VAL A 21 -0.15 -0.31 -3.91
CA VAL A 21 -0.20 -1.52 -3.06
C VAL A 21 1.17 -2.20 -3.00
N GLU A 22 1.83 -2.40 -4.14
CA GLU A 22 3.15 -3.01 -4.18
C GLU A 22 4.23 -2.19 -3.47
N ARG A 23 4.24 -0.88 -3.69
CA ARG A 23 5.19 0.05 -3.07
C ARG A 23 5.01 0.07 -1.56
N ASP A 24 3.78 0.25 -1.09
CA ASP A 24 3.49 0.43 0.33
C ASP A 24 3.74 -0.84 1.12
N ALA A 25 3.41 -2.01 0.56
CA ALA A 25 3.77 -3.29 1.18
C ALA A 25 5.30 -3.47 1.33
N LYS A 26 6.08 -3.07 0.32
CA LYS A 26 7.56 -3.10 0.38
C LYS A 26 8.10 -2.12 1.42
N ASP A 27 7.54 -0.92 1.50
CA ASP A 27 7.97 0.12 2.43
C ASP A 27 7.59 -0.21 3.88
N VAL A 28 6.39 -0.72 4.12
CA VAL A 28 5.96 -1.22 5.45
C VAL A 28 6.93 -2.29 5.95
N ARG A 29 7.26 -3.28 5.11
CA ARG A 29 8.24 -4.32 5.48
C ARG A 29 9.57 -3.72 5.90
N ARG A 30 10.12 -2.80 5.10
CA ARG A 30 11.41 -2.14 5.41
C ARG A 30 11.36 -1.32 6.70
N LEU A 31 10.27 -0.60 6.95
CA LEU A 31 10.12 0.17 8.19
C LEU A 31 10.05 -0.73 9.43
N LEU A 32 9.44 -1.91 9.30
CA LEU A 32 9.38 -2.90 10.37
C LEU A 32 10.75 -3.57 10.61
N GLU A 33 11.57 -3.75 9.57
CA GLU A 33 12.98 -4.19 9.69
C GLU A 33 13.81 -3.17 10.49
N TRP A 34 13.59 -1.86 10.30
CA TRP A 34 14.30 -0.80 11.04
C TRP A 34 13.80 -0.57 12.47
N LEU A 35 12.60 -1.08 12.82
CA LEU A 35 12.01 -0.89 14.15
C LEU A 35 12.88 -1.42 15.32
N PRO A 36 13.47 -2.63 15.25
CA PRO A 36 14.40 -3.09 16.29
C PRO A 36 15.69 -2.27 16.35
N GLU A 37 16.18 -1.73 15.22
CA GLU A 37 17.43 -0.96 15.10
C GLU A 37 17.33 0.47 15.67
N ALA A 38 16.11 0.98 15.85
CA ALA A 38 15.87 2.32 16.37
C ALA A 38 16.53 2.53 17.76
N ARG A 39 17.20 3.68 17.93
CA ARG A 39 18.01 4.01 19.12
C ARG A 39 17.19 4.60 20.25
N SER A 40 15.91 4.92 20.01
CA SER A 40 15.02 5.46 21.03
C SER A 40 13.56 5.08 20.83
N SER A 41 12.78 5.13 21.90
CA SER A 41 11.33 4.95 21.84
C SER A 41 10.64 6.03 20.99
N ARG A 42 11.22 7.22 20.86
CA ARG A 42 10.72 8.27 19.97
C ARG A 42 10.88 7.86 18.50
N GLU A 43 12.05 7.37 18.12
CA GLU A 43 12.29 6.85 16.76
C GLU A 43 11.38 5.66 16.45
N ARG A 44 11.20 4.71 17.38
CA ARG A 44 10.25 3.59 17.22
C ARG A 44 8.82 4.08 16.97
N LYS A 45 8.35 5.06 17.74
CA LYS A 45 7.01 5.65 17.55
C LYS A 45 6.87 6.35 16.20
N ALA A 46 7.91 7.03 15.73
CA ALA A 46 7.90 7.66 14.40
C ALA A 46 7.79 6.62 13.28
N LEU A 47 8.57 5.53 13.35
CA LEU A 47 8.46 4.40 12.42
C LEU A 47 7.05 3.78 12.43
N LEU A 48 6.51 3.49 13.62
CA LEU A 48 5.15 2.93 13.75
C LEU A 48 4.06 3.88 13.24
N ASN A 49 4.22 5.19 13.41
CA ASN A 49 3.28 6.16 12.85
C ASN A 49 3.35 6.17 11.31
N ARG A 50 4.55 6.06 10.73
CA ARG A 50 4.70 5.98 9.27
C ARG A 50 4.11 4.68 8.71
N VAL A 51 4.34 3.54 9.37
CA VAL A 51 3.74 2.26 9.02
C VAL A 51 2.21 2.36 9.03
N ARG A 52 1.61 2.96 10.07
CA ARG A 52 0.15 3.15 10.12
C ARG A 52 -0.39 3.99 8.96
N GLY A 53 0.33 5.02 8.53
CA GLY A 53 -0.06 5.81 7.36
C GLY A 53 -0.02 5.01 6.06
N LEU A 54 1.03 4.20 5.86
CA LEU A 54 1.14 3.33 4.68
C LEU A 54 0.10 2.21 4.67
N LEU A 55 -0.24 1.65 5.83
CA LEU A 55 -1.31 0.65 5.92
C LEU A 55 -2.67 1.25 5.56
N ALA A 56 -2.96 2.48 5.99
CA ALA A 56 -4.19 3.17 5.60
C ALA A 56 -4.24 3.48 4.08
N GLU A 57 -3.11 3.85 3.46
CA GLU A 57 -3.01 4.06 2.01
C GLU A 57 -3.20 2.74 1.25
N LEU A 58 -2.64 1.65 1.77
CA LEU A 58 -2.81 0.30 1.22
C LEU A 58 -4.27 -0.17 1.29
N GLU A 59 -4.92 -0.03 2.45
CA GLU A 59 -6.34 -0.35 2.63
C GLU A 59 -7.20 0.45 1.63
N ALA A 60 -6.99 1.77 1.54
CA ALA A 60 -7.74 2.61 0.61
C ALA A 60 -7.53 2.20 -0.87
N ALA A 61 -6.30 1.87 -1.25
CA ALA A 61 -5.98 1.46 -2.61
C ALA A 61 -6.60 0.09 -2.97
N LEU A 62 -6.67 -0.84 -2.01
CA LEU A 62 -7.35 -2.12 -2.20
C LEU A 62 -8.87 -1.93 -2.31
N ASP A 63 -9.47 -1.13 -1.42
CA ASP A 63 -10.91 -0.84 -1.45
C ASP A 63 -11.31 -0.21 -2.80
N GLU A 64 -10.48 0.68 -3.35
CA GLU A 64 -10.71 1.30 -4.65
C GLU A 64 -10.56 0.31 -5.81
N LEU A 65 -9.55 -0.58 -5.77
CA LEU A 65 -9.42 -1.66 -6.75
C LEU A 65 -10.61 -2.62 -6.72
N ASP A 66 -11.11 -2.96 -5.53
CA ASP A 66 -12.28 -3.83 -5.36
C ASP A 66 -13.55 -3.16 -5.89
N ALA A 67 -13.67 -1.83 -5.77
CA ALA A 67 -14.81 -1.08 -6.31
C ALA A 67 -14.80 -0.96 -7.85
N MET A 68 -13.67 -1.25 -8.50
CA MET A 68 -13.54 -1.21 -9.98
C MET A 68 -14.01 -2.51 -10.67
N HIS A 69 -14.32 -3.57 -9.93
CA HIS A 69 -14.71 -4.89 -10.43
C HIS A 69 -16.11 -5.32 -9.95
#